data_AF-A0A059KNQ7-F1
#
_entry.id   AF-A0A059KNQ7-F1
#
_cell.length_a   1.000
_cell.length_b   1.000
_cell.length_c   1.000
_cell.angle_alpha   90.00
_cell.angle_beta   90.00
_cell.angle_gamma   90.00
#
_symmetry.space_group_name_H-M   'P 1'
#
loop_
_entity.id
_entity.type
_entity.pdbx_description
1 polymer ?
#
loop_
_entity_poly.entity_id
_entity_poly.type
_entity_poly.pdbx_seq_one_letter_code
_entity_poly.pdbx_strand_id
1 'polypeptide(L)'
;MNTDDPAAARHQIASRIHDLLRRETGQEIDTALMLGPPEYARAVLSLCRACGHAELALLADQFTALLRPPLRAATPDRSLRR
;
A
#
# COMPACT_ATOMS: atom_id res chain seq x y z
N MET A 1 25.35 1.34 0.79
CA MET A 1 24.11 1.84 0.17
C MET A 1 22.99 1.42 1.12
N ASN A 2 22.75 2.22 2.15
CA ASN A 2 21.76 1.88 3.19
C ASN A 2 20.38 1.99 2.55
N THR A 3 19.66 0.88 2.47
CA THR A 3 18.36 0.80 1.79
C THR A 3 17.21 0.79 2.82
N ASP A 4 17.52 1.08 4.08
CA ASP A 4 16.61 1.02 5.22
C ASP A 4 15.83 2.33 5.46
N ASP A 5 15.86 3.27 4.51
CA ASP A 5 15.06 4.49 4.59
C ASP A 5 13.58 4.17 4.29
N PRO A 6 12.67 4.24 5.29
CA PRO A 6 11.25 3.93 5.08
C PRO A 6 10.59 4.94 4.13
N ALA A 7 11.17 6.14 3.97
CA ALA A 7 10.75 7.10 2.95
C ALA A 7 11.07 6.62 1.53
N ALA A 8 12.29 6.12 1.30
CA ALA A 8 12.68 5.59 -0.01
C ALA A 8 11.88 4.33 -0.38
N ALA A 9 11.62 3.45 0.60
CA ALA A 9 10.78 2.26 0.39
C ALA A 9 9.34 2.64 0.00
N ARG A 10 8.75 3.65 0.67
CA ARG A 10 7.41 4.16 0.33
C ARG A 10 7.36 4.72 -1.09
N HIS A 11 8.34 5.52 -1.48
CA HIS A 11 8.40 6.08 -2.84
C HIS A 11 8.48 4.97 -3.90
N GLN A 12 9.29 3.94 -3.68
CA GLN A 12 9.41 2.81 -4.61
C GLN A 12 8.09 2.06 -4.77
N ILE A 13 7.37 1.79 -3.68
CA ILE A 13 6.08 1.10 -3.74
C ILE A 13 5.02 1.98 -4.42
N ALA A 14 4.97 3.28 -4.11
CA ALA A 14 4.04 4.21 -4.77
C ALA A 14 4.25 4.25 -6.29
N SER A 15 5.51 4.28 -6.75
CA SER A 15 5.83 4.25 -8.18
C SER A 15 5.38 2.94 -8.83
N ARG A 16 5.63 1.79 -8.18
CA ARG A 16 5.18 0.49 -8.69
C ARG A 16 3.66 0.39 -8.77
N ILE A 17 2.95 0.90 -7.76
CA ILE A 17 1.49 0.93 -7.78
C ILE A 17 0.98 1.77 -8.95
N HIS A 18 1.58 2.95 -9.19
CA HIS A 18 1.22 3.80 -10.33
C HIS A 18 1.43 3.09 -11.67
N ASP A 19 2.62 2.53 -11.92
CA ASP A 19 2.93 1.85 -13.18
C ASP A 19 1.99 0.67 -13.43
N LEU A 20 1.71 -0.12 -12.39
CA LEU A 20 0.87 -1.30 -12.51
C LEU A 20 -0.62 -0.93 -12.68
N LEU A 21 -1.14 0.05 -11.93
CA LEU A 21 -2.51 0.55 -12.14
C LEU A 21 -2.69 1.08 -13.56
N ARG A 22 -1.72 1.85 -14.06
CA ARG A 22 -1.77 2.38 -15.42
C ARG A 22 -1.76 1.28 -16.48
N ARG A 23 -0.99 0.21 -16.27
CA ARG A 23 -0.94 -0.94 -17.20
C ARG A 23 -2.23 -1.76 -17.17
N GLU A 24 -2.76 -2.05 -15.99
CA GLU A 24 -3.89 -2.97 -15.82
C GLU A 24 -5.26 -2.30 -16.07
N THR A 25 -5.40 -1.03 -15.66
CA THR A 25 -6.69 -0.32 -15.70
C THR A 25 -6.69 0.91 -16.61
N GLY A 26 -5.51 1.35 -17.06
CA GLY A 26 -5.36 2.63 -17.74
C GLY A 26 -5.47 3.85 -16.82
N GLN A 27 -5.66 3.67 -15.51
CA GLN A 27 -5.78 4.78 -14.56
C GLN A 27 -4.41 5.31 -14.13
N GLU A 28 -4.28 6.63 -14.13
CA GLU A 28 -3.13 7.33 -13.59
C GLU A 28 -3.46 7.85 -12.19
N ILE A 29 -2.49 7.69 -11.28
CA ILE A 29 -2.58 8.21 -9.91
C ILE A 29 -1.43 9.18 -9.63
N ASP A 30 -1.70 10.21 -8.84
CA ASP A 30 -0.65 11.08 -8.33
C ASP A 30 0.14 10.43 -7.19
N THR A 31 1.39 10.05 -7.47
CA THR A 31 2.29 9.47 -6.47
C THR A 31 2.65 10.47 -5.37
N ALA A 32 2.73 11.77 -5.70
CA ALA A 32 2.97 12.84 -4.74
C ALA A 32 1.82 12.94 -3.72
N LEU A 33 0.56 12.84 -4.17
CA LEU A 33 -0.60 12.81 -3.29
C LEU A 33 -0.70 11.50 -2.51
N MET A 34 -0.25 10.39 -3.08
CA MET A 34 -0.20 9.10 -2.39
C MET A 34 0.80 9.09 -1.23
N LEU A 35 1.86 9.89 -1.31
CA LEU A 35 2.91 10.00 -0.29
C LEU A 35 2.63 11.11 0.74
N GLY A 36 1.70 12.01 0.46
CA GLY A 36 1.32 13.11 1.35
C GLY A 36 0.11 12.75 2.22
N PRO A 37 -1.12 13.15 1.81
CA PRO A 37 -2.34 12.93 2.59
C PRO A 37 -2.74 11.45 2.71
N PRO A 38 -3.02 10.95 3.93
CA PRO A 38 -3.38 9.56 4.16
C PRO A 38 -4.74 9.18 3.55
N GLU A 39 -5.66 10.13 3.35
CA GLU A 39 -6.95 9.85 2.73
C GLU A 39 -6.80 9.44 1.26
N TYR A 40 -5.94 10.14 0.51
CA TYR A 40 -5.67 9.83 -0.88
C TYR A 40 -4.98 8.47 -1.01
N ALA A 41 -3.98 8.20 -0.17
CA ALA A 41 -3.35 6.88 -0.10
C ALA A 41 -4.37 5.77 0.13
N ARG A 42 -5.27 5.92 1.12
CA ARG A 42 -6.31 4.91 1.40
C ARG A 42 -7.24 4.68 0.21
N ALA A 43 -7.65 5.73 -0.50
CA ALA A 43 -8.51 5.59 -1.68
C ALA A 43 -7.83 4.78 -2.79
N VAL A 44 -6.56 5.08 -3.08
CA VAL A 44 -5.75 4.34 -4.07
C VAL A 44 -5.57 2.88 -3.63
N LEU A 45 -5.25 2.62 -2.37
CA LEU A 45 -5.06 1.26 -1.85
C LEU A 45 -6.36 0.43 -1.91
N SER A 46 -7.51 1.05 -1.63
CA SER A 46 -8.82 0.41 -1.80
C SER A 46 -9.09 0.08 -3.27
N LEU A 47 -8.75 0.98 -4.20
CA LEU A 47 -8.85 0.72 -5.64
C LEU A 47 -7.96 -0.45 -6.06
N CYS A 48 -6.70 -0.48 -5.62
CA CYS A 48 -5.77 -1.58 -5.90
C CYS A 48 -6.34 -2.95 -5.50
N ARG A 49 -7.00 -3.02 -4.33
CA ARG A 49 -7.65 -4.26 -3.85
C ARG A 49 -8.89 -4.62 -4.66
N ALA A 50 -9.65 -3.61 -5.10
CA ALA A 50 -10.85 -3.82 -5.91
C ALA A 50 -10.56 -4.24 -7.36
N CYS A 51 -9.37 -3.91 -7.90
CA CYS A 51 -8.96 -4.28 -9.26
C CYS A 51 -8.81 -5.80 -9.47
N GLY A 52 -8.75 -6.61 -8.40
CA GLY A 52 -8.61 -8.07 -8.50
C GLY A 52 -7.22 -8.57 -8.91
N HIS A 53 -6.23 -7.67 -9.06
CA HIS A 53 -4.86 -8.04 -9.39
C HIS A 53 -4.05 -8.35 -8.13
N ALA A 54 -3.56 -9.58 -8.01
CA ALA A 54 -2.88 -10.07 -6.80
C ALA A 54 -1.66 -9.22 -6.42
N GLU A 55 -0.88 -8.77 -7.42
CA GLU A 55 0.30 -7.94 -7.17
C GLU A 55 -0.06 -6.52 -6.70
N LEU A 56 -1.17 -5.94 -7.19
CA LEU A 56 -1.65 -4.63 -6.72
C LEU A 56 -2.09 -4.72 -5.27
N ALA A 57 -2.79 -5.80 -4.90
CA ALA A 57 -3.18 -6.05 -3.51
C ALA A 57 -1.94 -6.19 -2.60
N LEU A 58 -0.93 -6.95 -3.04
CA LEU A 58 0.30 -7.18 -2.28
C LEU A 58 1.15 -5.90 -2.12
N LEU A 59 1.23 -5.05 -3.15
CA LEU A 59 1.87 -3.74 -3.05
C LEU A 59 1.11 -2.81 -2.11
N ALA A 60 -0.23 -2.84 -2.14
CA ALA A 60 -1.06 -2.04 -1.25
C ALA A 60 -0.88 -2.42 0.23
N ASP A 61 -0.75 -3.71 0.52
CA ASP A 61 -0.48 -4.19 1.88
C ASP A 61 0.91 -3.79 2.37
N GLN A 62 1.94 -3.88 1.52
CA GLN A 62 3.29 -3.39 1.85
C GLN A 62 3.30 -1.88 2.12
N PHE A 63 2.62 -1.08 1.30
CA PHE A 63 2.52 0.36 1.52
C PHE A 63 1.83 0.68 2.86
N THR A 64 0.76 -0.07 3.18
CA THR A 64 0.03 0.07 4.45
C THR A 64 0.90 -0.29 5.65
N ALA A 65 1.72 -1.34 5.52
CA ALA A 65 2.65 -1.76 6.58
C ALA A 65 3.71 -0.69 6.87
N LEU A 66 4.14 0.07 5.87
CA LEU A 66 5.08 1.20 6.04
C LEU A 66 4.41 2.46 6.61
N LEU A 67 3.11 2.64 6.41
CA LEU A 67 2.34 3.74 7.02
C LEU A 67 2.04 3.51 8.49
N ARG A 68 1.82 2.26 8.89
CA ARG A 68 1.66 1.93 10.30
C ARG A 68 3.03 1.94 10.97
N PRO A 69 3.25 2.72 12.04
CA PRO A 69 4.33 2.38 12.97
C PRO A 69 4.11 0.93 13.39
N PRO A 70 5.16 0.15 13.73
CA PRO A 70 5.03 -1.22 14.16
C PRO A 70 4.28 -1.25 15.49
N LEU A 71 2.94 -1.15 15.43
CA LEU A 71 2.08 -1.67 16.47
C LEU A 71 2.37 -3.17 16.43
N ARG A 72 3.22 -3.61 17.38
CA ARG A 72 3.32 -4.99 17.84
C ARG A 72 2.02 -5.67 17.51
N ALA A 73 2.07 -6.64 16.61
CA ALA A 73 0.93 -7.39 16.14
C ALA A 73 0.00 -7.66 17.33
N ALA A 74 -1.10 -6.91 17.41
CA ALA A 74 -2.21 -7.29 18.26
C ALA A 74 -2.68 -8.58 17.62
N THR A 75 -2.24 -9.68 18.21
CA THR A 75 -2.69 -11.03 17.94
C THR A 75 -4.18 -10.95 17.65
N PRO A 76 -4.66 -11.45 16.49
CA PRO A 76 -6.09 -11.63 16.34
C PRO A 76 -6.49 -12.57 17.47
N ASP A 77 -7.20 -12.02 18.47
CA ASP A 77 -7.88 -12.81 19.47
C ASP A 77 -8.94 -13.61 18.73
N ARG A 78 -8.52 -14.80 18.28
CA ARG A 78 -9.39 -15.82 17.72
C ARG A 78 -9.88 -16.71 18.87
N SER A 79 -10.24 -16.09 20.00
CA SER A 79 -10.76 -16.76 21.19
C SER A 79 -12.29 -16.66 21.23
N LEU A 80 -12.94 -16.95 20.10
CA LEU A 80 -14.38 -17.21 20.05
C LEU A 80 -14.61 -18.25 18.96
N ARG A 81 -14.56 -19.53 19.36
CA ARG A 81 -15.44 -20.64 18.95
C ARG A 81 -14.80 -22.00 19.26
N ARG A 82 -14.99 -22.51 20.49
CA ARG A 82 -15.58 -23.83 20.76
C ARG A 82 -15.77 -24.05 22.25
#